data_AF-A0A925INB2-F1
#
_entry.id   AF-A0A925INB2-F1
#
_cell.length_a   1.000
_cell.length_b   1.000
_cell.length_c   1.000
_cell.angle_alpha   90.00
_cell.angle_beta   90.00
_cell.angle_gamma   90.00
#
_symmetry.space_group_name_H-M   'P 1'
#
loop_
_entity.id
_entity.type
_entity.pdbx_description
1 polymer ?
#
loop_
_entity_poly.entity_id
_entity_poly.type
_entity_poly.pdbx_seq_one_letter_code
_entity_poly.pdbx_strand_id
1 'polypeptide(L)'
;MTQTFPCLACGAPNEPEAGLTRMACSYCGANLTIPEAMQIKEMPKVDKSFTKAESDSWVEIDAPEMLRKSQPIAIGAWNLFAMWTWLKWLIPTCFVLLMIGCIILAIVIFSF
;
A
#
# COMPACT_ATOMS: atom_id res chain seq x y z
N MET A 1 -10.70 33.05 16.31
CA MET A 1 -9.60 33.22 15.35
C MET A 1 -9.01 31.85 15.13
N THR A 2 -9.31 31.21 14.00
CA THR A 2 -8.77 29.90 13.66
C THR A 2 -7.32 30.07 13.22
N GLN A 3 -6.39 29.51 14.00
CA GLN A 3 -4.96 29.53 13.69
C GLN A 3 -4.70 28.46 12.64
N THR A 4 -4.21 28.85 11.46
CA THR A 4 -3.81 27.93 10.39
C THR A 4 -2.28 27.86 10.33
N PHE A 5 -1.74 26.70 9.93
CA PHE A 5 -0.30 26.52 9.74
C PHE A 5 0.02 25.96 8.34
N PRO A 6 1.17 26.33 7.74
CA PRO A 6 1.52 25.88 6.40
C PRO A 6 1.97 24.42 6.39
N CYS A 7 1.52 23.68 5.39
CA CYS A 7 1.98 22.33 5.08
C CYS A 7 3.44 22.35 4.61
N LEU A 8 4.32 21.54 5.20
CA LEU A 8 5.72 21.43 4.78
C LEU A 8 5.91 20.77 3.39
N ALA A 9 4.92 20.01 2.92
CA ALA A 9 4.99 19.30 1.64
C ALA A 9 4.43 20.11 0.46
N CYS A 10 3.38 20.90 0.67
CA CYS A 10 2.71 21.64 -0.42
C CYS A 10 2.51 23.13 -0.15
N GLY A 11 2.85 23.64 1.04
CA GLY A 11 2.66 25.04 1.42
C GLY A 11 1.22 25.46 1.72
N ALA A 12 0.23 24.56 1.56
CA ALA A 12 -1.17 24.90 1.80
C ALA A 12 -1.48 25.15 3.28
N PRO A 13 -2.37 26.10 3.62
CA PRO A 13 -2.78 26.36 4.99
C PRO A 13 -3.70 25.23 5.49
N ASN A 14 -3.35 24.60 6.61
CA ASN A 14 -4.18 23.59 7.26
C ASN A 14 -4.59 24.07 8.66
N GLU A 15 -5.83 23.76 9.05
CA GLU A 15 -6.33 23.99 10.40
C GLU A 15 -5.89 22.81 11.31
N PRO A 16 -5.35 23.06 12.52
CA PRO A 16 -4.95 22.01 13.43
C PRO A 16 -6.18 21.27 13.98
N GLU A 17 -6.17 19.95 13.85
CA GLU A 17 -7.17 19.08 14.49
C GLU A 17 -6.86 18.95 16.00
N ALA A 18 -7.85 19.22 16.85
CA ALA A 18 -7.69 19.17 18.29
C ALA A 18 -7.40 17.73 18.76
N GLY A 19 -6.44 17.56 19.68
CA GLY A 19 -6.10 16.25 20.27
C GLY A 19 -5.17 15.36 19.44
N LEU A 20 -4.81 15.72 18.20
CA LEU A 20 -3.88 14.94 17.37
C LEU A 20 -2.50 15.60 17.24
N THR A 21 -1.43 14.82 17.38
CA THR A 21 -0.04 15.28 17.13
C THR A 21 0.30 15.28 15.63
N ARG A 22 -0.45 14.50 14.83
CA ARG A 22 -0.26 14.35 13.40
C ARG A 22 -1.62 14.33 12.70
N MET A 23 -1.71 15.03 11.58
CA MET A 23 -2.90 15.04 10.72
C MET A 23 -2.48 14.91 9.26
N ALA A 24 -3.36 14.38 8.42
CA ALA A 24 -3.15 14.41 6.98
C ALA A 24 -3.49 15.80 6.43
N CYS A 25 -2.66 16.32 5.53
CA CYS A 25 -2.97 17.56 4.81
C CYS A 25 -4.22 17.37 3.95
N SER A 26 -5.22 18.24 4.10
CA SER A 26 -6.45 18.18 3.29
C SER A 26 -6.23 18.44 1.80
N TYR A 27 -5.09 19.05 1.44
CA TYR A 27 -4.77 19.42 0.06
C TYR A 27 -3.89 18.39 -0.66
N CYS A 28 -2.87 17.86 0.01
CA CYS A 28 -1.88 16.97 -0.62
C CYS A 28 -1.83 15.57 -0.01
N GLY A 29 -2.57 15.31 1.07
CA GLY A 29 -2.56 14.02 1.78
C GLY A 29 -1.27 13.70 2.54
N ALA A 30 -0.26 14.59 2.53
CA ALA A 30 0.96 14.39 3.28
C ALA A 30 0.69 14.39 4.80
N ASN A 31 1.36 13.51 5.54
CA ASN A 31 1.29 13.49 6.99
C ASN A 31 2.06 14.68 7.57
N LEU A 32 1.33 15.61 8.18
CA LEU A 32 1.88 16.80 8.82
C LEU A 32 1.91 16.61 10.33
N THR A 33 2.98 17.09 10.96
CA THR A 33 3.07 17.16 12.42
C THR A 33 2.57 18.53 12.86
N ILE A 34 1.57 18.56 13.74
CA ILE A 34 1.01 19.81 14.25
C ILE A 34 2.02 20.41 15.23
N PRO A 35 2.48 21.66 15.04
CA PRO A 35 3.45 22.28 15.94
C PRO A 35 2.89 22.39 17.36
N GLU A 36 3.73 22.10 18.36
CA GLU A 36 3.35 22.00 19.78
C GLU A 36 2.64 23.26 20.31
N ALA A 37 2.99 24.44 19.78
CA ALA A 37 2.34 25.71 20.13
C ALA A 37 0.84 25.79 19.76
N MET A 38 0.36 24.93 18.85
CA MET A 38 -1.04 24.86 18.42
C MET A 38 -1.72 23.53 18.80
N GLN A 39 -1.01 22.63 19.48
CA GLN A 39 -1.62 21.42 20.04
C GLN A 39 -2.50 21.83 21.21
N ILE A 40 -3.82 21.87 20.98
CA ILE A 40 -4.80 22.05 22.05
C ILE A 40 -4.68 20.81 22.94
N LYS A 41 -4.08 20.98 24.12
CA LYS A 41 -3.89 19.92 25.11
C LYS A 41 -5.27 19.40 25.54
N GLU A 42 -5.69 18.27 25.01
CA GLU A 42 -6.73 17.49 25.65
C GLU A 42 -6.14 16.92 26.95
N MET A 43 -6.80 17.23 28.06
CA MET A 43 -6.45 16.71 29.38
C MET A 43 -6.58 15.18 29.36
N PRO A 44 -5.66 14.43 29.97
CA PRO A 44 -5.57 12.99 29.81
C PRO A 44 -6.78 12.33 30.48
N LYS A 45 -7.71 11.80 29.67
CA LYS A 45 -8.76 10.91 30.17
C LYS A 45 -8.14 9.51 30.31
N VAL A 46 -7.62 9.24 31.49
CA VAL A 46 -7.40 7.89 32.00
C VAL A 46 -8.72 7.12 31.85
N ASP A 47 -8.70 6.01 31.11
CA ASP A 47 -9.40 4.74 31.40
C ASP A 47 -9.50 3.86 30.14
N LYS A 48 -8.67 2.81 30.06
CA LYS A 48 -9.12 1.41 30.09
C LYS A 48 -7.94 0.46 29.92
N SER A 49 -7.82 -0.41 30.92
CA SER A 49 -6.93 -1.57 30.98
C SER A 49 -7.09 -2.47 29.75
N PHE A 50 -5.99 -2.91 29.15
CA PHE A 50 -5.76 -4.33 28.88
C PHE A 50 -4.26 -4.62 28.95
N THR A 51 -3.92 -5.44 29.95
CA THR A 51 -2.81 -6.39 29.99
C THR A 51 -1.38 -5.84 30.05
N LYS A 52 -0.91 -5.72 31.31
CA LYS A 52 0.48 -5.91 31.69
C LYS A 52 0.89 -7.37 31.43
N ALA A 53 1.51 -7.63 30.29
CA ALA A 53 2.47 -8.71 29.96
C ALA A 53 2.77 -8.49 28.46
N GLU A 54 3.93 -8.02 28.02
CA GLU A 54 5.24 -8.59 28.25
C GLU A 54 6.27 -7.49 27.99
N SER A 55 7.05 -7.17 29.03
CA SER A 55 8.29 -6.43 28.91
C SER A 55 9.27 -7.24 28.08
N ASP A 56 10.06 -6.54 27.26
CA ASP A 56 11.46 -6.87 26.94
C ASP A 56 11.86 -8.32 27.24
N SER A 57 11.59 -9.21 26.29
CA SER A 57 12.51 -10.29 26.03
C SER A 57 12.72 -10.33 24.53
N TRP A 58 13.97 -10.15 24.12
CA TRP A 58 14.46 -10.78 22.91
C TRP A 58 14.34 -12.29 23.14
N VAL A 59 13.12 -12.82 22.99
CA VAL A 59 12.95 -14.21 22.60
C VAL A 59 13.69 -14.27 21.28
N GLU A 60 14.79 -14.99 21.29
CA GLU A 60 15.42 -15.54 20.09
C GLU A 60 14.32 -16.36 19.40
N ILE A 61 13.48 -15.67 18.63
CA ILE A 61 12.49 -16.27 17.76
C ILE A 61 13.36 -16.97 16.74
N ASP A 62 13.47 -18.29 16.90
CA ASP A 62 14.14 -19.18 15.96
C ASP A 62 13.59 -18.87 14.55
N ALA A 63 14.35 -18.05 13.81
CA ALA A 63 14.09 -17.66 12.44
C ALA A 63 13.71 -18.85 11.53
N PRO A 64 14.27 -20.07 11.67
CA PRO A 64 13.87 -21.19 10.81
C PRO A 64 12.40 -21.61 10.95
N GLU A 65 11.78 -21.49 12.13
CA GLU A 65 10.41 -21.96 12.36
C GLU A 65 9.36 -21.03 11.71
N MET A 66 9.61 -19.73 11.74
CA MET A 66 8.78 -18.72 11.07
C MET A 66 8.92 -18.78 9.54
N LEU A 67 10.12 -19.10 9.03
CA LEU A 67 10.34 -19.34 7.61
C LEU A 67 9.64 -20.62 7.13
N ARG A 68 9.66 -21.68 7.94
CA ARG A 68 8.97 -22.94 7.64
C ARG A 68 7.44 -22.79 7.62
N LYS A 69 6.88 -21.95 8.49
CA LYS A 69 5.43 -21.72 8.58
C LYS A 69 4.89 -20.79 7.49
N SER A 70 5.73 -19.93 6.90
CA SER A 70 5.34 -18.99 5.85
C SER A 70 5.42 -19.56 4.42
N GLN A 71 6.12 -20.68 4.21
CA GLN A 71 6.22 -21.34 2.90
C GLN A 71 4.88 -21.63 2.21
N PRO A 72 3.85 -22.22 2.86
CA PRO A 72 2.60 -22.55 2.17
C PRO A 72 1.83 -21.31 1.69
N ILE A 73 1.97 -20.18 2.38
CA ILE A 73 1.33 -18.91 2.01
C ILE A 73 2.08 -18.27 0.83
N ALA A 74 3.41 -18.35 0.84
CA ALA A 74 4.24 -17.86 -0.25
C ALA A 74 3.94 -18.61 -1.56
N ILE A 75 3.72 -19.93 -1.50
CA ILE A 75 3.42 -20.76 -2.68
C ILE A 75 2.06 -20.40 -3.30
N GLY A 76 1.04 -20.15 -2.47
CA GLY A 76 -0.28 -19.73 -2.95
C GLY A 76 -0.24 -18.38 -3.67
N ALA A 77 0.45 -17.39 -3.08
CA ALA A 77 0.66 -16.08 -3.67
C ALA A 77 1.49 -16.16 -4.97
N TRP A 78 2.51 -17.02 -5.00
CA TRP A 78 3.34 -17.23 -6.18
C TRP A 78 2.56 -17.83 -7.35
N ASN A 79 1.69 -18.80 -7.09
CA ASN A 79 0.90 -19.45 -8.14
C ASN A 79 -0.11 -18.48 -8.77
N LEU A 80 -0.77 -17.66 -7.96
CA LEU A 80 -1.66 -16.59 -8.44
C LEU A 80 -0.92 -15.55 -9.28
N PHE A 81 0.27 -15.15 -8.84
CA PHE A 81 1.10 -14.19 -9.57
C PHE A 81 1.62 -14.77 -10.90
N ALA A 82 2.08 -16.03 -10.88
CA ALA A 82 2.50 -16.74 -12.08
C ALA A 82 1.35 -16.89 -13.09
N MET A 83 0.15 -17.24 -12.62
CA MET A 83 -1.03 -17.33 -13.49
C MET A 83 -1.41 -15.98 -14.09
N TRP A 84 -1.39 -14.90 -13.31
CA TRP A 84 -1.74 -13.56 -13.79
C TRP A 84 -0.71 -13.01 -14.79
N THR A 85 0.58 -13.21 -14.54
CA THR A 85 1.65 -12.80 -15.45
C THR A 85 1.58 -13.54 -16.77
N TRP A 86 1.34 -14.86 -16.74
CA TRP A 86 1.10 -15.65 -17.96
C TRP A 86 -0.14 -15.19 -18.71
N LEU A 87 -1.26 -14.97 -18.01
CA LEU A 87 -2.50 -14.51 -18.64
C LEU A 87 -2.29 -13.17 -19.38
N LYS A 88 -1.60 -12.24 -18.73
CA LYS A 88 -1.31 -10.91 -19.29
C LYS A 88 -0.39 -10.96 -20.52
N TRP A 89 0.46 -11.97 -20.63
CA TRP A 89 1.35 -12.16 -21.79
C TRP A 89 0.74 -13.02 -22.89
N LEU A 90 -0.02 -14.06 -22.53
CA LEU A 90 -0.56 -15.03 -23.48
C LEU A 90 -1.72 -14.44 -24.30
N ILE A 91 -2.57 -13.62 -23.68
CA ILE A 91 -3.68 -12.92 -24.38
C ILE A 91 -3.17 -12.05 -25.54
N PRO A 92 -2.25 -11.08 -25.35
CA PRO A 92 -1.78 -10.24 -26.44
C PRO A 92 -0.98 -11.03 -27.48
N THR A 93 -0.16 -12.01 -27.06
CA THR A 93 0.63 -12.83 -27.98
C THR A 93 -0.27 -13.67 -28.90
N CYS A 94 -1.30 -14.31 -28.33
CA CYS A 94 -2.27 -15.08 -29.09
C CYS A 94 -3.04 -14.20 -30.08
N PHE A 95 -3.47 -13.00 -29.65
CA PHE A 95 -4.17 -12.05 -30.52
C PHE A 95 -3.30 -11.61 -31.71
N VAL A 96 -2.02 -11.30 -31.48
CA VAL A 96 -1.09 -10.90 -32.55
C VAL A 96 -0.86 -12.05 -33.53
N LEU A 97 -0.67 -13.29 -33.05
CA LEU A 97 -0.53 -14.46 -33.92
C LEU A 97 -1.75 -14.71 -34.79
N LEU A 98 -2.95 -14.53 -34.23
CA LEU A 98 -4.21 -14.65 -34.97
C LEU A 98 -4.28 -13.58 -36.08
N MET A 99 -3.95 -12.33 -35.78
CA MET A 99 -3.91 -11.24 -36.76
C MET A 99 -2.92 -11.52 -37.89
N ILE A 100 -1.70 -11.98 -37.56
CA ILE A 100 -0.70 -12.34 -38.56
C ILE A 100 -1.19 -13.50 -39.44
N GLY A 101 -1.80 -14.52 -38.83
CA GLY A 101 -2.39 -15.64 -39.56
C GLY A 101 -3.48 -15.19 -40.54
N CYS A 102 -4.39 -14.31 -40.11
CA CYS A 102 -5.42 -13.73 -40.97
C CYS A 102 -4.82 -12.93 -42.13
N ILE A 103 -3.78 -12.14 -41.89
CA ILE A 103 -3.11 -11.36 -42.93
C ILE A 103 -2.46 -12.29 -43.97
N ILE A 104 -1.74 -13.31 -43.53
CA ILE A 104 -1.11 -14.29 -44.43
C ILE A 104 -2.19 -15.01 -45.26
N LEU A 105 -3.28 -15.44 -44.63
CA LEU A 105 -4.39 -16.10 -45.32
C LEU A 105 -5.02 -15.19 -46.39
N ALA A 106 -5.24 -13.91 -46.06
CA ALA A 106 -5.76 -12.93 -47.01
C ALA A 106 -4.82 -12.70 -48.20
N ILE A 107 -3.50 -12.61 -47.96
CA ILE A 107 -2.50 -12.47 -49.02
C ILE A 107 -2.52 -13.69 -49.95
N VAL A 108 -2.60 -14.90 -49.39
CA VAL A 108 -2.64 -16.15 -50.18
C VAL A 108 -3.92 -16.20 -51.02
N ILE A 109 -5.09 -15.89 -50.44
CA ILE A 109 -6.37 -15.86 -51.17
C ILE A 109 -6.34 -14.81 -52.28
N PHE A 110 -5.75 -13.65 -52.04
CA PHE A 110 -5.67 -12.59 -53.04
C PHE A 110 -4.68 -12.91 -54.18
N SER A 111 -3.71 -13.79 -53.93
CA SER A 111 -2.69 -14.19 -54.90
C SER A 111 -3.10 -15.37 -55.78
N PHE A 112 -4.18 -16.06 -55.43
CA PHE A 112 -4.71 -17.24 -56.13
C PHE A 112 -5.93 -16.87 -56.97
#